data_AF-A0A2N3Y1N3-F1
#
_entry.id   AF-A0A2N3Y1N3-F1
#
_cell.length_a   1.000
_cell.length_b   1.000
_cell.length_c   1.000
_cell.angle_alpha   90.00
_cell.angle_beta   90.00
_cell.angle_gamma   90.00
#
_symmetry.space_group_name_H-M   'P 1'
#
loop_
_entity.id
_entity.type
_entity.pdbx_description
1 polymer ?
#
loop_
_entity_poly.entity_id
_entity_poly.type
_entity_poly.pdbx_seq_one_letter_code
_entity_poly.pdbx_strand_id
1 'polypeptide(L)'
;MKVFRCIEELTQVLGTHVGYSGWHTIAQQQIDTFAEATNDRQWIHVEYVLRSSCCHLRPAAVVVTKPTSRVTIEREGGDKPACVAGTVSVLIP
;
A
#
# COMPACT_ATOMS: atom_id res chain seq x y z
N MET A 1 -20.93 -6.47 9.09
CA MET A 1 -19.97 -6.11 10.15
C MET A 1 -20.30 -6.94 11.39
N LYS A 2 -19.33 -7.65 11.96
CA LYS A 2 -19.50 -8.38 13.24
C LYS A 2 -19.26 -7.40 14.39
N VAL A 3 -20.07 -7.48 15.44
CA VAL A 3 -19.93 -6.67 16.65
C VAL A 3 -19.56 -7.61 17.79
N PHE A 4 -18.42 -7.38 18.41
CA PHE A 4 -17.95 -8.11 19.58
C PHE A 4 -18.15 -7.25 20.82
N ARG A 5 -18.64 -7.83 21.90
CA ARG A 5 -19.00 -7.08 23.11
C ARG A 5 -17.86 -6.98 24.11
N CYS A 6 -16.89 -7.88 24.03
CA CYS A 6 -15.71 -7.89 24.88
C CYS A 6 -14.49 -8.50 24.17
N ILE A 7 -13.32 -8.34 24.80
CA ILE A 7 -12.05 -8.81 24.24
C ILE A 7 -11.95 -10.34 24.20
N GLU A 8 -12.61 -11.03 25.12
CA GLU A 8 -12.67 -12.49 25.15
C GLU A 8 -13.37 -13.03 23.89
N GLU A 9 -14.45 -12.38 23.46
CA GLU A 9 -15.20 -12.74 22.24
C GLU A 9 -14.34 -12.53 20.97
N LEU A 10 -13.53 -11.46 20.94
CA LEU A 10 -12.59 -11.21 19.84
C LEU A 10 -11.45 -12.25 19.83
N THR A 11 -10.99 -12.70 20.99
CA THR A 11 -9.90 -13.68 21.11
C THR A 11 -10.30 -15.03 20.51
N GLN A 12 -11.58 -15.39 20.58
CA GLN A 12 -12.10 -16.66 20.03
C GLN A 12 -12.07 -16.72 18.49
N VAL A 13 -11.98 -15.58 17.81
CA VAL A 13 -11.98 -15.52 16.33
C VAL A 13 -10.60 -15.26 15.74
N LEU A 14 -9.54 -15.31 16.56
CA LEU A 14 -8.16 -15.19 16.09
C LEU A 14 -7.86 -16.22 15.00
N GLY A 15 -7.24 -15.76 13.90
CA GLY A 15 -6.94 -16.59 12.75
C GLY A 15 -8.13 -16.87 11.81
N THR A 16 -9.32 -16.35 12.10
CA THR A 16 -10.50 -16.50 11.22
C THR A 16 -10.82 -15.23 10.44
N HIS A 17 -11.45 -15.39 9.28
CA HIS A 17 -11.91 -14.25 8.47
C HIS A 17 -13.16 -13.60 9.08
N VAL A 18 -13.07 -12.30 9.39
CA VAL A 18 -14.15 -11.52 10.06
C VAL A 18 -15.10 -10.79 9.12
N GLY A 19 -14.81 -10.81 7.81
CA GLY A 19 -15.62 -10.18 6.76
C GLY A 19 -14.86 -9.07 6.02
N TYR A 20 -15.46 -8.61 4.91
CA TYR A 20 -14.96 -7.48 4.13
C TYR A 20 -15.73 -6.20 4.46
N SER A 21 -15.11 -5.05 4.26
CA SER A 21 -15.83 -3.78 4.16
C SER A 21 -16.63 -3.74 2.86
N GLY A 22 -17.52 -2.75 2.74
CA GLY A 22 -18.03 -2.37 1.43
C GLY A 22 -16.94 -1.75 0.57
N TRP A 23 -17.26 -1.47 -0.69
CA TRP A 23 -16.42 -0.62 -1.52
C TRP A 23 -16.40 0.80 -0.98
N HIS A 24 -15.20 1.39 -0.90
CA HIS A 24 -15.00 2.77 -0.51
C HIS A 24 -14.30 3.51 -1.63
N THR A 25 -14.87 4.64 -2.05
CA THR A 25 -14.20 5.54 -2.99
C THR A 25 -13.08 6.27 -2.28
N ILE A 26 -11.88 6.24 -2.85
CA ILE A 26 -10.73 7.00 -2.38
C ILE A 26 -10.49 8.16 -3.35
N ALA A 27 -10.55 9.38 -2.84
CA ALA A 27 -10.28 10.59 -3.62
C ALA A 27 -8.77 10.85 -3.75
N GLN A 28 -8.38 11.54 -4.82
CA GLN A 28 -6.98 11.92 -5.08
C GLN A 28 -6.35 12.65 -3.89
N GLN A 29 -7.08 13.58 -3.27
CA GLN A 29 -6.60 14.33 -2.10
C GLN A 29 -6.19 13.40 -0.93
N GLN A 30 -6.86 12.27 -0.75
CA GLN A 30 -6.51 11.30 0.31
C GLN A 30 -5.19 10.59 -0.03
N ILE A 31 -4.95 10.30 -1.30
CA ILE A 31 -3.70 9.71 -1.78
C ILE A 31 -2.56 10.71 -1.60
N ASP A 32 -2.80 11.97 -2.00
CA ASP A 32 -1.81 13.03 -1.84
C ASP A 32 -1.43 13.21 -0.36
N THR A 33 -2.42 13.31 0.52
CA THR A 33 -2.21 13.44 1.98
C THR A 33 -1.40 12.27 2.54
N PHE A 34 -1.66 11.05 2.06
CA PHE A 34 -0.89 9.87 2.47
C PHE A 34 0.56 9.96 2.02
N ALA A 35 0.79 10.34 0.75
CA ALA A 35 2.12 10.53 0.19
C ALA A 35 2.94 11.59 0.96
N GLU A 36 2.31 12.67 1.41
CA GLU A 36 2.98 13.67 2.26
C GLU A 36 3.35 13.11 3.64
N ALA A 37 2.41 12.38 4.26
CA ALA A 37 2.60 11.84 5.61
C ALA A 37 3.69 10.77 5.67
N THR A 38 3.86 9.97 4.62
CA THR A 38 4.88 8.92 4.52
C THR A 38 6.14 9.38 3.81
N ASN A 39 6.13 10.60 3.27
CA ASN A 39 7.14 11.11 2.35
C ASN A 39 7.34 10.22 1.10
N ASP A 40 6.32 9.45 0.72
CA ASP A 40 6.28 8.63 -0.48
C ASP A 40 5.59 9.39 -1.63
N ARG A 41 6.31 10.37 -2.17
CA ARG A 41 5.85 11.17 -3.31
C ARG A 41 6.24 10.54 -4.65
N GLN A 42 6.25 9.20 -4.75
CA GLN A 42 6.43 8.56 -6.05
C GLN A 42 5.37 9.03 -7.04
N TRP A 43 5.77 9.25 -8.29
CA TRP A 43 4.92 9.80 -9.35
C TRP A 43 3.59 9.03 -9.51
N ILE A 44 3.55 7.73 -9.22
CA ILE A 44 2.33 6.91 -9.25
C ILE A 44 1.24 7.35 -8.26
N HIS A 45 1.60 8.09 -7.22
CA HIS A 45 0.68 8.56 -6.18
C HIS A 45 0.19 9.99 -6.45
N VAL A 46 1.10 10.86 -6.87
CA VAL A 46 0.89 12.32 -6.89
C VAL A 46 0.77 12.91 -8.30
N GLU A 47 1.13 12.16 -9.34
CA GLU A 47 1.11 12.63 -10.73
C GLU A 47 0.40 11.64 -11.66
N TYR A 48 -0.65 12.13 -12.32
CA TYR A 48 -1.24 11.44 -13.46
C TYR A 48 -0.31 11.59 -14.67
N VAL A 49 0.70 10.74 -14.81
CA VAL A 49 1.47 10.70 -16.06
C VAL A 49 0.51 10.21 -17.15
N LEU A 50 0.27 11.06 -18.16
CA LEU A 50 -0.51 10.71 -19.33
C LEU A 50 0.04 9.39 -19.90
N ARG A 51 -0.86 8.42 -19.98
CA ARG A 51 -0.72 7.08 -20.55
C ARG A 51 -0.36 7.07 -22.06
N SER A 52 0.28 8.12 -22.58
CA SER A 52 0.59 8.32 -24.00
C SER A 52 2.03 8.01 -24.39
N SER A 53 2.97 7.88 -23.46
CA SER A 53 4.35 7.44 -23.81
C SER A 53 4.54 5.92 -23.76
N CYS A 54 3.65 5.17 -23.09
CA CYS A 54 3.79 3.72 -22.93
C CYS A 54 3.48 2.91 -24.23
N CYS A 55 2.85 3.52 -25.23
CA CYS A 55 2.41 2.81 -26.45
C CYS A 55 3.53 2.47 -27.46
N HIS A 56 4.81 2.76 -27.17
CA HIS A 56 5.94 2.50 -28.08
C HIS A 56 6.82 1.31 -27.68
N LEU A 57 6.48 0.57 -26.62
CA LEU A 57 7.22 -0.62 -26.26
C LEU A 57 6.82 -1.77 -27.20
N ARG A 58 7.68 -2.06 -28.19
CA ARG A 58 7.63 -3.29 -29.01
C ARG A 58 7.62 -4.52 -28.08
N PRO A 59 7.03 -5.66 -28.50
CA PRO A 59 7.02 -6.87 -27.68
C PRO A 59 8.40 -7.53 -27.70
N ALA A 60 9.36 -6.93 -27.01
CA ALA A 60 10.52 -7.65 -26.50
C ALA A 60 10.12 -8.20 -25.14
N ALA A 61 10.45 -9.46 -24.88
CA ALA A 61 10.14 -10.16 -23.64
C ALA A 61 10.32 -9.25 -22.41
N VAL A 62 9.21 -8.83 -21.80
CA VAL A 62 9.24 -7.96 -20.63
C VAL A 62 9.71 -8.81 -19.46
N VAL A 63 11.00 -8.73 -19.15
CA VAL A 63 11.54 -9.24 -17.90
C VAL A 63 11.07 -8.30 -16.80
N VAL A 64 9.92 -8.62 -16.19
CA VAL A 64 9.41 -7.88 -15.04
C VAL A 64 10.22 -8.29 -13.81
N THR A 65 11.23 -7.51 -13.47
CA THR A 65 11.88 -7.63 -12.16
C THR A 65 10.99 -6.89 -11.15
N LYS A 66 10.51 -7.58 -10.12
CA LYS A 66 9.78 -6.98 -8.99
C LYS A 66 10.73 -6.78 -7.80
N PRO A 67 11.52 -5.70 -7.74
CA PRO A 67 12.19 -5.35 -6.50
C PRO A 67 11.12 -5.00 -5.45
N THR A 68 11.18 -5.68 -4.31
CA THR A 68 10.35 -5.37 -3.15
C THR A 68 11.26 -4.71 -2.12
N SER A 69 11.12 -3.40 -1.91
CA SER A 69 11.79 -2.72 -0.80
C SER A 69 10.86 -2.69 0.40
N ARG A 70 11.38 -3.06 1.57
CA ARG A 70 10.66 -2.97 2.84
C ARG A 70 11.34 -1.89 3.69
N VAL A 71 10.58 -0.88 4.08
CA VAL A 71 11.03 0.18 4.97
C VAL A 71 10.33 0.02 6.30
N THR A 72 11.14 -0.08 7.35
CA THR A 72 10.64 -0.09 8.73
C THR A 72 10.91 1.28 9.34
N ILE A 73 9.86 1.95 9.77
CA ILE A 73 9.91 3.24 10.43
C ILE A 73 9.80 2.99 11.93
N GLU A 74 10.83 3.41 12.67
CA GLU A 74 10.91 3.31 14.11
C GLU A 74 10.65 4.67 14.75
N ARG A 75 10.08 4.68 15.95
CA ARG A 75 9.95 5.89 16.78
C ARG A 75 11.00 5.84 17.88
N GLU A 76 11.65 6.98 18.16
CA GLU A 76 12.64 7.09 19.24
C GLU A 76 12.04 6.65 20.59
N GLY A 77 12.70 5.70 21.26
CA GLY A 77 12.24 5.08 22.50
C GLY A 77 11.11 4.05 22.36
N GLY A 78 10.79 3.61 21.14
CA GLY A 78 9.78 2.57 20.89
C GLY A 78 10.37 1.16 20.86
N ASP A 79 9.68 0.21 21.50
CA ASP A 79 10.08 -1.21 21.48
C ASP A 79 9.59 -1.97 20.23
N LYS A 80 8.86 -1.29 19.33
CA LYS A 80 8.21 -1.88 18.16
C LYS A 80 8.14 -0.87 16.99
N PRO A 81 8.13 -1.36 15.74
CA PRO A 81 8.03 -0.51 14.55
C PRO A 81 6.75 0.30 14.56
N ALA A 82 6.88 1.60 14.29
CA ALA A 82 5.77 2.51 14.11
C ALA A 82 5.05 2.23 12.77
N CYS A 83 5.79 1.84 11.73
CA CYS A 83 5.23 1.45 10.44
C CYS A 83 6.16 0.48 9.70
N VAL A 84 5.59 -0.49 8.98
CA VAL A 84 6.32 -1.34 8.03
C VAL A 84 5.68 -1.14 6.66
N ALA A 85 6.35 -0.39 5.79
CA ALA A 85 5.90 -0.11 4.43
C ALA A 85 6.63 -1.02 3.44
N GLY A 86 5.89 -1.63 2.52
CA GLY A 86 6.44 -2.39 1.41
C GLY A 86 6.15 -1.68 0.09
N THR A 87 7.18 -1.43 -0.71
CA THR A 87 7.05 -0.90 -2.07
C THR A 87 7.32 -2.02 -3.06
N VAL A 88 6.36 -2.26 -3.96
CA VAL A 88 6.53 -3.18 -5.08
C VAL A 88 6.71 -2.33 -6.33
N SER A 89 7.93 -2.25 -6.84
CA SER A 89 8.18 -1.54 -8.10
C SER A 89 8.13 -2.51 -9.27
N VAL A 90 7.55 -2.06 -10.39
CA VAL A 90 7.57 -2.78 -11.66
C VAL A 90 8.57 -2.06 -12.54
N LEU A 91 9.76 -2.65 -12.72
CA LEU A 91 10.74 -2.12 -13.67
C LEU A 91 10.43 -2.67 -15.06
N ILE A 92 10.09 -1.78 -15.98
CA ILE A 92 9.96 -2.07 -17.41
C ILE A 92 11.15 -1.38 -18.08
N PRO A 93 12.04 -2.10 -18.79
CA PRO A 93 13.18 -1.50 -19.48
C PRO A 93 12.76 -0.56 -20.61
#